data_AF-A0A5C7P1V6-F1
#
_entry.id   AF-A0A5C7P1V6-F1
#
_cell.length_a   1.000
_cell.length_b   1.000
_cell.length_c   1.000
_cell.angle_alpha   90.00
_cell.angle_beta   90.00
_cell.angle_gamma   90.00
#
_symmetry.space_group_name_H-M   'P 1'
#
loop_
_entity.id
_entity.type
_entity.pdbx_description
1 polymer ?
#
loop_
_entity_poly.entity_id
_entity_poly.type
_entity_poly.pdbx_seq_one_letter_code
_entity_poly.pdbx_strand_id
1 'polypeptide(L)'
;MSRSGETRRTRGEGSVTSPTNRRPAARKLAAMTLLTAASMSAATGCGGATSGSSATGAASSGQSPSSTASSGSWKTYCDEQNRPQNPCGITDASGREWLLRGVNARVEGVFDVSFADGRQPLEPIPSLDATDVAQMRQIGFNLLRLPVQWSAIEPTPGQYDQAYLDRIKSVVELCAQGGIQVLVDFHQDAYSKEIGEDGAPLWAITPAPTDPNKGGSLNLLPLRLSTQTNEAFASFWRNEQVAGKGLQDHYIAAITHVAEAVNGTPAVIGVDLFNEPWLLHAQSLLTAQGKNPQLNLDMLYAFYAKAIPAVRAALPNKLIMFEPDVAKNDPASIPPGSTSQPPYTATVPAQVPWPSEGTVYAPHFYIKSFFSPGDAAAGYPNVRPDDPDITANLNNSMAEAKAFGSPLLLGEFGFTPKAAQYQATINAIYAQTNKNAISTAQWLWKEESQDSWGFFDYSTGTPVLRSEAAAATAQPYPQAVSGKLTSAAFDQGSQTLTVNFVYADTKGPNLIFVPTEYGFKGGYEVKCGQDVVQTSQSSPDGWLSVECGKDVGKAYTLTVQPMS
;
A
#
# COMPACT_ATOMS: atom_id res chain seq x y z
N MET A 1 -52.16 43.16 -43.36
CA MET A 1 -52.89 43.33 -42.08
C MET A 1 -51.85 43.60 -41.01
N SER A 2 -51.32 44.83 -40.91
CA SER A 2 -51.77 45.96 -40.07
C SER A 2 -51.65 45.64 -38.57
N ARG A 3 -50.53 46.05 -37.92
CA ARG A 3 -50.30 47.28 -37.10
C ARG A 3 -50.51 46.94 -35.61
N SER A 4 -49.74 47.38 -34.62
CA SER A 4 -48.96 48.61 -34.34
C SER A 4 -48.19 48.34 -33.01
N GLY A 5 -47.14 49.03 -32.56
CA GLY A 5 -46.49 50.26 -32.99
C GLY A 5 -45.32 50.64 -32.06
N GLU A 6 -44.52 51.58 -32.57
CA GLU A 6 -43.35 52.33 -32.10
C GLU A 6 -43.26 52.69 -30.60
N THR A 7 -42.05 52.85 -30.02
CA THR A 7 -41.33 54.15 -30.08
C THR A 7 -39.84 54.10 -29.70
N ARG A 8 -39.10 55.03 -30.30
CA ARG A 8 -37.66 55.32 -30.23
C ARG A 8 -37.43 56.59 -29.40
N ARG A 9 -36.39 56.67 -28.54
CA ARG A 9 -35.48 57.85 -28.37
C ARG A 9 -34.40 57.69 -27.26
N THR A 10 -33.16 57.73 -27.73
CA THR A 10 -31.90 58.38 -27.25
C THR A 10 -31.70 58.92 -25.82
N ARG A 11 -30.55 58.50 -25.25
CA ARG A 11 -29.47 59.17 -24.47
C ARG A 11 -29.81 60.08 -23.26
N GLY A 12 -29.16 59.75 -22.13
CA GLY A 12 -28.81 60.66 -21.04
C GLY A 12 -27.78 60.02 -20.11
N GLU A 13 -26.67 60.71 -19.87
CA GLU A 13 -25.58 60.38 -18.94
C GLU A 13 -26.07 60.39 -17.47
N GLY A 14 -25.40 59.61 -16.61
CA GLY A 14 -25.63 59.66 -15.16
C GLY A 14 -24.68 58.74 -14.41
N SER A 15 -23.64 59.32 -13.82
CA SER A 15 -22.74 58.69 -12.85
C SER A 15 -23.47 58.21 -11.59
N VAL A 16 -22.86 57.28 -10.84
CA VAL A 16 -22.61 57.34 -9.37
C VAL A 16 -22.57 55.93 -8.72
N THR A 17 -21.35 55.60 -8.25
CA THR A 17 -20.95 54.81 -7.07
C THR A 17 -21.25 53.31 -6.94
N SER A 18 -20.16 52.54 -6.93
CA SER A 18 -20.01 51.28 -6.18
C SER A 18 -19.82 51.54 -4.68
N PRO A 19 -20.31 50.66 -3.79
CA PRO A 19 -19.92 50.68 -2.39
C PRO A 19 -18.68 49.79 -2.14
N THR A 20 -17.69 50.42 -1.53
CA THR A 20 -16.51 49.82 -0.88
C THR A 20 -16.82 49.37 0.55
N ASN A 21 -16.16 48.31 1.02
CA ASN A 21 -15.59 48.15 2.39
C ASN A 21 -14.67 46.91 2.41
N ARG A 22 -13.33 47.04 2.35
CA ARG A 22 -12.32 47.19 3.45
C ARG A 22 -12.38 46.05 4.50
N ARG A 23 -11.54 45.00 4.37
CA ARG A 23 -10.18 44.74 4.97
C ARG A 23 -10.21 44.34 6.47
N PRO A 24 -9.28 43.51 7.02
CA PRO A 24 -7.86 43.43 6.62
C PRO A 24 -7.17 42.04 6.62
N ALA A 25 -6.03 42.01 5.95
CA ALA A 25 -4.99 40.98 6.02
C ALA A 25 -4.16 41.13 7.31
N ALA A 26 -3.84 40.02 7.97
CA ALA A 26 -2.91 39.97 9.08
C ALA A 26 -1.49 39.68 8.57
N ARG A 27 -0.60 40.67 8.72
CA ARG A 27 0.85 40.48 8.74
C ARG A 27 1.25 39.95 10.12
N LYS A 28 2.06 38.88 10.19
CA LYS A 28 2.85 38.59 11.39
C LYS A 28 4.33 38.85 11.09
N LEU A 29 4.91 39.66 11.97
CA LEU A 29 6.26 40.18 11.97
C LEU A 29 7.21 39.14 12.59
N ALA A 30 8.38 38.98 12.00
CA ALA A 30 9.51 38.31 12.61
C ALA A 30 10.07 39.17 13.77
N ALA A 31 10.46 38.53 14.86
CA ALA A 31 11.30 39.12 15.90
C ALA A 31 12.42 38.14 16.24
N MET A 32 13.64 38.53 15.84
CA MET A 32 14.92 38.01 16.32
C MET A 32 15.11 38.38 17.78
N THR A 33 15.56 37.42 18.60
CA THR A 33 16.30 37.71 19.83
C THR A 33 17.50 36.78 19.92
N LEU A 34 18.70 37.39 19.92
CA LEU A 34 19.97 36.75 20.25
C LEU A 34 19.97 36.26 21.69
N LEU A 35 20.52 35.07 21.95
CA LEU A 35 21.25 34.81 23.18
C LEU A 35 22.51 33.98 22.90
N THR A 36 23.54 34.38 23.63
CA THR A 36 24.97 34.17 23.46
C THR A 36 25.47 32.79 23.86
N ALA A 37 26.56 32.40 23.20
CA ALA A 37 27.36 31.19 23.39
C ALA A 37 27.91 30.99 24.81
N ALA A 38 28.02 29.72 25.21
CA ALA A 38 29.02 29.24 26.15
C ALA A 38 29.66 27.96 25.58
N SER A 39 30.96 28.06 25.36
CA SER A 39 31.89 27.04 24.91
C SER A 39 32.27 26.08 26.03
N MET A 40 32.45 24.79 25.72
CA MET A 40 33.42 23.95 26.43
C MET A 40 34.05 22.92 25.49
N SER A 41 35.38 22.97 25.46
CA SER A 41 36.28 22.15 24.67
C SER A 41 36.59 20.82 25.37
N ALA A 42 37.08 19.90 24.54
CA ALA A 42 37.49 18.52 24.77
C ALA A 42 38.32 18.21 26.03
N ALA A 43 38.19 16.96 26.49
CA ALA A 43 39.28 16.23 27.13
C ALA A 43 39.22 14.73 26.79
N THR A 44 40.19 14.30 25.99
CA THR A 44 40.70 12.92 25.91
C THR A 44 41.21 12.43 27.27
N GLY A 45 40.92 11.18 27.63
CA GLY A 45 41.48 10.52 28.79
C GLY A 45 41.40 9.01 28.68
N CYS A 46 42.53 8.38 28.44
CA CYS A 46 42.75 6.94 28.37
C CYS A 46 42.99 6.37 29.79
N GLY A 47 42.57 5.12 30.04
CA GLY A 47 43.26 4.24 31.01
C GLY A 47 42.40 3.59 32.10
N GLY A 48 42.58 2.27 32.24
CA GLY A 48 42.65 1.65 33.57
C GLY A 48 41.55 0.65 33.92
N ALA A 49 41.83 -0.63 33.67
CA ALA A 49 41.11 -1.77 34.25
C ALA A 49 41.34 -1.87 35.76
N THR A 50 40.31 -2.28 36.53
CA THR A 50 40.46 -3.19 37.68
C THR A 50 39.13 -3.89 38.00
N SER A 51 39.30 -5.16 38.36
CA SER A 51 38.37 -6.17 38.82
C SER A 51 37.58 -5.85 40.10
N GLY A 52 36.35 -6.38 40.19
CA GLY A 52 35.61 -6.56 41.44
C GLY A 52 34.37 -7.44 41.24
N SER A 53 34.40 -8.68 41.72
CA SER A 53 33.33 -9.67 41.65
C SER A 53 32.22 -9.49 42.70
N SER A 54 31.07 -10.13 42.42
CA SER A 54 29.98 -10.59 43.32
C SER A 54 28.92 -9.54 43.73
N ALA A 55 27.60 -9.81 43.74
CA ALA A 55 26.86 -11.07 43.60
C ALA A 55 25.43 -10.87 43.05
N THR A 56 25.00 -11.85 42.23
CA THR A 56 23.68 -12.49 42.13
C THR A 56 22.39 -11.68 42.34
N GLY A 57 21.72 -11.38 41.24
CA GLY A 57 20.26 -11.21 41.15
C GLY A 57 19.78 -11.85 39.85
N ALA A 58 19.26 -13.08 39.95
CA ALA A 58 18.77 -13.84 38.80
C ALA A 58 17.45 -13.25 38.29
N ALA A 59 17.52 -12.43 37.24
CA ALA A 59 16.39 -12.16 36.36
C ALA A 59 16.45 -13.21 35.25
N SER A 60 15.52 -14.16 35.27
CA SER A 60 15.34 -15.13 34.20
C SER A 60 14.86 -14.39 32.96
N SER A 61 15.77 -14.11 32.02
CA SER A 61 15.44 -13.76 30.66
C SER A 61 14.69 -14.95 30.04
N GLY A 62 13.37 -14.80 29.90
CA GLY A 62 12.58 -15.65 29.04
C GLY A 62 13.08 -15.47 27.61
N GLN A 63 13.95 -16.37 27.16
CA GLN A 63 14.28 -16.51 25.76
C GLN A 63 12.98 -16.82 25.02
N SER A 64 12.49 -15.87 24.22
CA SER A 64 11.54 -16.16 23.16
C SER A 64 12.15 -17.27 22.30
N PRO A 65 11.47 -18.39 22.07
CA PRO A 65 11.98 -19.39 21.17
C PRO A 65 12.07 -18.75 19.79
N SER A 66 13.29 -18.67 19.25
CA SER A 66 13.50 -18.41 17.84
C SER A 66 12.70 -19.46 17.08
N SER A 67 11.61 -19.05 16.44
CA SER A 67 11.11 -19.82 15.32
C SER A 67 12.27 -19.89 14.34
N THR A 68 12.81 -21.08 14.14
CA THR A 68 13.68 -21.36 13.02
C THR A 68 12.83 -21.17 11.77
N ALA A 69 12.75 -19.92 11.32
CA ALA A 69 12.18 -19.55 10.05
C ALA A 69 12.99 -20.30 8.99
N SER A 70 12.47 -21.46 8.57
CA SER A 70 12.82 -22.06 7.29
C SER A 70 12.81 -20.91 6.29
N SER A 71 13.91 -20.70 5.56
CA SER A 71 14.07 -19.69 4.50
C SER A 71 12.69 -19.34 3.91
N GLY A 72 12.19 -18.13 4.23
CA GLY A 72 10.75 -17.78 4.16
C GLY A 72 10.16 -17.91 2.78
N SER A 73 9.86 -19.14 2.36
CA SER A 73 9.38 -19.47 1.04
C SER A 73 7.88 -19.23 1.01
N TRP A 74 7.44 -18.55 -0.04
CA TRP A 74 6.05 -18.26 -0.31
C TRP A 74 5.66 -18.89 -1.64
N LYS A 75 4.46 -19.48 -1.66
CA LYS A 75 3.94 -20.19 -2.83
C LYS A 75 2.51 -19.76 -3.09
N THR A 76 2.07 -19.95 -4.33
CA THR A 76 0.68 -19.79 -4.72
C THR A 76 0.07 -21.12 -5.08
N TYR A 77 -1.26 -21.22 -4.95
CA TYR A 77 -2.02 -22.37 -5.41
C TYR A 77 -3.39 -21.90 -5.92
N CYS A 78 -4.09 -22.75 -6.67
CA CYS A 78 -5.50 -22.54 -7.02
C CYS A 78 -6.33 -23.79 -6.74
N ASP A 79 -7.54 -23.59 -6.22
CA ASP A 79 -8.53 -24.62 -5.89
C ASP A 79 -9.94 -24.14 -6.27
N GLU A 80 -10.28 -24.30 -7.55
CA GLU A 80 -11.59 -23.91 -8.06
C GLU A 80 -12.74 -24.73 -7.47
N GLN A 81 -12.46 -25.93 -6.97
CA GLN A 81 -13.48 -26.82 -6.41
C GLN A 81 -14.03 -26.26 -5.09
N ASN A 82 -13.14 -25.80 -4.21
CA ASN A 82 -13.51 -25.36 -2.86
C ASN A 82 -13.73 -23.84 -2.76
N ARG A 83 -13.20 -23.04 -3.70
CA ARG A 83 -13.34 -21.57 -3.70
C ARG A 83 -13.57 -21.00 -5.12
N PRO A 84 -14.70 -21.31 -5.78
CA PRO A 84 -14.88 -21.05 -7.22
C PRO A 84 -14.81 -19.58 -7.66
N GLN A 85 -15.08 -18.64 -6.74
CA GLN A 85 -15.11 -17.19 -7.02
C GLN A 85 -13.72 -16.53 -6.93
N ASN A 86 -12.88 -16.95 -5.98
CA ASN A 86 -11.51 -16.45 -5.81
C ASN A 86 -10.55 -17.63 -5.60
N PRO A 87 -10.32 -18.48 -6.60
CA PRO A 87 -9.82 -19.84 -6.38
C PRO A 87 -8.39 -19.92 -5.86
N CYS A 88 -7.61 -18.85 -5.93
CA CYS A 88 -6.19 -18.89 -5.65
C CYS A 88 -5.84 -18.30 -4.28
N GLY A 89 -4.82 -18.87 -3.63
CA GLY A 89 -4.37 -18.48 -2.30
C GLY A 89 -2.85 -18.44 -2.18
N ILE A 90 -2.37 -17.81 -1.09
CA ILE A 90 -0.95 -17.63 -0.77
C ILE A 90 -0.61 -18.55 0.39
N THR A 91 0.47 -19.31 0.28
CA THR A 91 0.92 -20.24 1.32
C THR A 91 2.36 -19.99 1.75
N ASP A 92 2.66 -20.26 3.00
CA ASP A 92 4.04 -20.33 3.48
C ASP A 92 4.70 -21.67 3.13
N ALA A 93 5.98 -21.81 3.51
CA ALA A 93 6.78 -23.00 3.25
C ALA A 93 6.18 -24.30 3.84
N SER A 94 5.38 -24.20 4.91
CA SER A 94 4.74 -25.35 5.54
C SER A 94 3.38 -25.68 4.91
N GLY A 95 2.89 -24.83 4.01
CA GLY A 95 1.62 -25.01 3.30
C GLY A 95 0.42 -24.41 4.04
N ARG A 96 0.62 -23.60 5.08
CA ARG A 96 -0.49 -22.84 5.68
C ARG A 96 -0.89 -21.74 4.72
N GLU A 97 -2.19 -21.58 4.49
CA GLU A 97 -2.69 -20.45 3.72
C GLU A 97 -2.74 -19.20 4.58
N TRP A 98 -2.22 -18.09 4.06
CA TRP A 98 -2.20 -16.80 4.73
C TRP A 98 -3.25 -15.85 4.15
N LEU A 99 -3.93 -15.14 5.04
CA LEU A 99 -4.71 -13.95 4.73
C LEU A 99 -3.92 -12.75 5.23
N LEU A 100 -3.31 -12.02 4.30
CA LEU A 100 -2.48 -10.87 4.64
C LEU A 100 -3.37 -9.64 4.77
N ARG A 101 -3.38 -9.02 5.95
CA ARG A 101 -4.02 -7.73 6.19
C ARG A 101 -2.94 -6.76 6.65
N GLY A 102 -2.74 -5.71 5.89
CA GLY A 102 -1.62 -4.81 6.08
C GLY A 102 -1.90 -3.34 5.82
N VAL A 103 -0.83 -2.58 5.80
CA VAL A 103 -0.82 -1.14 5.58
C VAL A 103 0.37 -0.74 4.70
N ASN A 104 0.21 0.34 3.95
CA ASN A 104 1.30 1.01 3.23
C ASN A 104 2.01 1.99 4.17
N ALA A 105 3.35 2.08 4.11
CA ALA A 105 4.09 3.08 4.88
C ALA A 105 5.22 3.72 4.08
N ARG A 106 5.13 5.04 3.89
CA ARG A 106 6.25 5.87 3.45
C ARG A 106 7.18 6.07 4.65
N VAL A 107 8.45 5.71 4.50
CA VAL A 107 9.43 5.69 5.61
C VAL A 107 10.61 6.60 5.32
N GLU A 108 10.97 7.44 6.28
CA GLU A 108 12.12 8.34 6.18
C GLU A 108 13.39 7.59 5.76
N GLY A 109 14.10 8.13 4.76
CA GLY A 109 15.31 7.52 4.21
C GLY A 109 15.07 6.35 3.25
N VAL A 110 13.85 5.81 3.17
CA VAL A 110 13.44 4.81 2.16
C VAL A 110 12.55 5.44 1.09
N PHE A 111 11.56 6.25 1.46
CA PHE A 111 10.75 7.00 0.51
C PHE A 111 11.53 8.22 0.01
N ASP A 112 11.94 8.22 -1.25
CA ASP A 112 12.91 9.17 -1.79
C ASP A 112 12.27 10.47 -2.30
N VAL A 113 12.32 11.49 -1.46
CA VAL A 113 11.91 12.88 -1.76
C VAL A 113 13.09 13.85 -1.86
N SER A 114 14.32 13.35 -1.77
CA SER A 114 15.53 14.17 -1.71
C SER A 114 16.04 14.51 -3.10
N PHE A 115 16.80 15.61 -3.25
CA PHE A 115 17.24 16.06 -4.57
C PHE A 115 18.75 16.27 -4.62
N ALA A 116 19.37 15.77 -5.70
CA ALA A 116 20.83 15.79 -5.84
C ALA A 116 21.40 17.22 -5.98
N ASP A 117 20.59 18.19 -6.40
CA ASP A 117 20.96 19.60 -6.52
C ASP A 117 20.80 20.39 -5.20
N GLY A 118 20.37 19.73 -4.13
CA GLY A 118 20.22 20.32 -2.80
C GLY A 118 18.93 21.12 -2.60
N ARG A 119 17.98 21.11 -3.55
CA ARG A 119 16.66 21.69 -3.30
C ARG A 119 15.95 20.93 -2.17
N GLN A 120 15.09 21.63 -1.44
CA GLN A 120 14.38 21.04 -0.31
C GLN A 120 13.32 20.05 -0.80
N PRO A 121 13.11 18.93 -0.07
CA PRO A 121 11.97 18.05 -0.29
C PRO A 121 10.64 18.81 -0.30
N LEU A 122 9.68 18.33 -1.10
CA LEU A 122 8.35 18.93 -1.21
C LEU A 122 7.40 18.49 -0.09
N GLU A 123 7.76 17.42 0.61
CA GLU A 123 7.04 16.93 1.79
C GLU A 123 8.00 16.31 2.83
N PRO A 124 7.63 16.36 4.12
CA PRO A 124 8.26 15.53 5.13
C PRO A 124 7.81 14.07 4.99
N ILE A 125 8.73 13.13 5.22
CA ILE A 125 8.42 11.71 5.30
C ILE A 125 8.61 11.26 6.75
N PRO A 126 7.59 10.62 7.35
CA PRO A 126 7.66 10.18 8.74
C PRO A 126 8.66 9.03 8.93
N SER A 127 9.33 9.00 10.08
CA SER A 127 10.12 7.85 10.51
C SER A 127 9.21 6.66 10.85
N LEU A 128 9.78 5.45 10.89
CA LEU A 128 9.11 4.23 11.35
C LEU A 128 10.01 3.54 12.39
N ASP A 129 9.45 3.25 13.57
CA ASP A 129 10.16 2.62 14.68
C ASP A 129 9.44 1.39 15.25
N ALA A 130 9.99 0.80 16.31
CA ALA A 130 9.42 -0.41 16.93
C ALA A 130 8.03 -0.18 17.56
N THR A 131 7.72 1.06 17.96
CA THR A 131 6.39 1.44 18.48
C THR A 131 5.36 1.38 17.37
N ASP A 132 5.70 1.86 16.17
CA ASP A 132 4.83 1.75 15.00
C ASP A 132 4.51 0.30 14.67
N VAL A 133 5.54 -0.55 14.63
CA VAL A 133 5.37 -1.98 14.37
C VAL A 133 4.49 -2.63 15.44
N ALA A 134 4.68 -2.30 16.72
CA ALA A 134 3.82 -2.80 17.80
C ALA A 134 2.36 -2.33 17.64
N GLN A 135 2.13 -1.07 17.30
CA GLN A 135 0.78 -0.52 17.07
C GLN A 135 0.10 -1.15 15.85
N MET A 136 0.83 -1.38 14.75
CA MET A 136 0.32 -2.12 13.60
C MET A 136 -0.15 -3.53 14.01
N ARG A 137 0.65 -4.26 14.79
CA ARG A 137 0.26 -5.60 15.28
C ARG A 137 -0.96 -5.57 16.20
N GLN A 138 -1.06 -4.55 17.05
CA GLN A 138 -2.14 -4.35 18.03
C GLN A 138 -3.50 -4.14 17.37
N ILE A 139 -3.52 -3.60 16.15
CA ILE A 139 -4.74 -3.48 15.31
C ILE A 139 -4.89 -4.62 14.29
N GLY A 140 -4.01 -5.62 14.37
CA GLY A 140 -4.11 -6.86 13.61
C GLY A 140 -3.40 -6.86 12.26
N PHE A 141 -2.60 -5.84 11.93
CA PHE A 141 -1.82 -5.87 10.70
C PHE A 141 -0.68 -6.89 10.79
N ASN A 142 -0.57 -7.74 9.78
CA ASN A 142 0.49 -8.72 9.60
C ASN A 142 1.34 -8.49 8.34
N LEU A 143 1.06 -7.42 7.60
CA LEU A 143 1.78 -7.03 6.38
C LEU A 143 2.07 -5.52 6.37
N LEU A 144 3.28 -5.16 5.93
CA LEU A 144 3.66 -3.82 5.51
C LEU A 144 3.94 -3.85 3.99
N ARG A 145 3.22 -3.06 3.19
CA ARG A 145 3.67 -2.73 1.82
C ARG A 145 4.59 -1.51 1.95
N LEU A 146 5.85 -1.69 1.55
CA LEU A 146 6.94 -0.74 1.71
C LEU A 146 7.33 -0.15 0.36
N PRO A 147 6.80 1.03 0.02
CA PRO A 147 7.22 1.81 -1.14
C PRO A 147 8.74 2.08 -1.15
N VAL A 148 9.37 1.78 -2.29
CA VAL A 148 10.75 2.10 -2.65
C VAL A 148 10.78 2.72 -4.05
N GLN A 149 11.71 3.64 -4.32
CA GLN A 149 11.74 4.38 -5.59
C GLN A 149 12.98 4.06 -6.41
N TRP A 150 12.78 3.92 -7.73
CA TRP A 150 13.87 3.75 -8.70
C TRP A 150 14.93 4.85 -8.57
N SER A 151 14.53 6.08 -8.26
CA SER A 151 15.43 7.23 -8.11
C SER A 151 16.50 7.06 -7.04
N ALA A 152 16.18 6.36 -5.95
CA ALA A 152 17.14 6.07 -4.88
C ALA A 152 17.88 4.74 -5.10
N ILE A 153 17.28 3.80 -5.82
CA ILE A 153 17.91 2.51 -6.14
C ILE A 153 19.04 2.71 -7.16
N GLU A 154 18.78 3.48 -8.21
CA GLU A 154 19.70 3.72 -9.34
C GLU A 154 19.83 5.23 -9.61
N PRO A 155 20.47 6.00 -8.70
CA PRO A 155 20.56 7.47 -8.82
C PRO A 155 21.35 7.92 -10.06
N THR A 156 22.23 7.07 -10.59
CA THR A 156 22.97 7.26 -11.85
C THR A 156 22.81 5.99 -12.69
N PRO A 157 22.68 6.07 -14.03
CA PRO A 157 22.45 4.89 -14.87
C PRO A 157 23.51 3.80 -14.63
N GLY A 158 23.06 2.59 -14.27
CA GLY A 158 23.88 1.43 -13.97
C GLY A 158 24.64 1.47 -12.64
N GLN A 159 24.41 2.46 -11.78
CA GLN A 159 25.04 2.58 -10.47
C GLN A 159 24.00 2.49 -9.36
N TYR A 160 24.11 1.45 -8.54
CA TYR A 160 23.14 1.14 -7.49
C TYR A 160 23.61 1.61 -6.11
N ASP A 161 22.74 2.27 -5.34
CA ASP A 161 23.09 2.80 -4.01
C ASP A 161 22.99 1.71 -2.94
N GLN A 162 24.14 1.15 -2.55
CA GLN A 162 24.20 0.12 -1.50
C GLN A 162 23.70 0.63 -0.14
N ALA A 163 23.96 1.90 0.21
CA ALA A 163 23.51 2.45 1.48
C ALA A 163 21.98 2.58 1.51
N TYR A 164 21.34 2.84 0.37
CA TYR A 164 19.89 2.79 0.24
C TYR A 164 19.34 1.37 0.43
N LEU A 165 19.96 0.36 -0.20
CA LEU A 165 19.56 -1.04 -0.03
C LEU A 165 19.67 -1.49 1.44
N ASP A 166 20.66 -1.01 2.18
CA ASP A 166 20.81 -1.32 3.61
C ASP A 166 19.76 -0.64 4.49
N ARG A 167 19.24 0.54 4.08
CA ARG A 167 18.08 1.19 4.74
C ARG A 167 16.81 0.37 4.54
N ILE A 168 16.57 -0.17 3.33
CA ILE A 168 15.45 -1.09 3.07
C ILE A 168 15.54 -2.30 4.00
N LYS A 169 16.71 -2.96 4.09
CA LYS A 169 16.92 -4.11 4.98
C LYS A 169 16.63 -3.76 6.45
N SER A 170 17.05 -2.59 6.91
CA SER A 170 16.83 -2.16 8.30
C SER A 170 15.34 -2.06 8.65
N VAL A 171 14.51 -1.52 7.74
CA VAL A 171 13.05 -1.48 7.93
C VAL A 171 12.45 -2.88 7.90
N VAL A 172 12.92 -3.74 6.99
CA VAL A 172 12.47 -5.13 6.91
C VAL A 172 12.81 -5.90 8.19
N GLU A 173 14.01 -5.75 8.73
CA GLU A 173 14.44 -6.39 9.97
C GLU A 173 13.63 -5.90 11.17
N LEU A 174 13.31 -4.61 11.22
CA LEU A 174 12.44 -4.03 12.23
C LEU A 174 11.03 -4.65 12.19
N CYS A 175 10.45 -4.79 11.00
CA CYS A 175 9.16 -5.47 10.83
C CYS A 175 9.23 -6.95 11.21
N ALA A 176 10.31 -7.63 10.83
CA ALA A 176 10.56 -9.03 11.15
C ALA A 176 10.61 -9.27 12.67
N GLN A 177 11.27 -8.39 13.42
CA GLN A 177 11.33 -8.45 14.89
C GLN A 177 9.96 -8.32 15.53
N GLY A 178 9.05 -7.55 14.91
CA GLY A 178 7.65 -7.48 15.28
C GLY A 178 6.74 -8.47 14.53
N GLY A 179 7.25 -9.49 13.85
CA GLY A 179 6.40 -10.48 13.16
C GLY A 179 5.46 -9.91 12.09
N ILE A 180 5.76 -8.73 11.54
CA ILE A 180 5.08 -8.16 10.37
C ILE A 180 5.84 -8.58 9.13
N GLN A 181 5.11 -9.13 8.14
CA GLN A 181 5.68 -9.46 6.85
C GLN A 181 5.83 -8.20 5.99
N VAL A 182 6.72 -8.21 5.00
CA VAL A 182 6.99 -7.05 4.13
C VAL A 182 6.82 -7.40 2.66
N LEU A 183 6.03 -6.61 1.95
CA LEU A 183 6.00 -6.54 0.49
C LEU A 183 6.78 -5.29 0.09
N VAL A 184 7.85 -5.45 -0.70
CA VAL A 184 8.60 -4.28 -1.21
C VAL A 184 7.96 -3.81 -2.50
N ASP A 185 7.53 -2.55 -2.55
CA ASP A 185 6.73 -2.00 -3.64
C ASP A 185 7.54 -0.99 -4.46
N PHE A 186 7.67 -1.23 -5.77
CA PHE A 186 8.34 -0.32 -6.68
C PHE A 186 7.43 0.85 -7.05
N HIS A 187 7.46 1.83 -6.16
CA HIS A 187 6.51 2.92 -6.11
C HIS A 187 6.86 4.05 -7.07
N GLN A 188 5.81 4.64 -7.62
CA GLN A 188 5.86 5.91 -8.33
C GLN A 188 4.49 6.57 -8.25
N ASP A 189 4.52 7.90 -8.16
CA ASP A 189 3.40 8.76 -8.46
C ASP A 189 3.83 9.77 -9.52
N ALA A 190 3.00 9.96 -10.56
CA ALA A 190 3.28 10.86 -11.68
C ALA A 190 4.71 10.76 -12.25
N TYR A 191 5.27 9.54 -12.28
CA TYR A 191 6.57 9.14 -12.81
C TYR A 191 7.81 9.55 -12.00
N SER A 192 7.93 10.78 -11.49
CA SER A 192 9.16 11.23 -10.82
C SER A 192 9.02 12.48 -9.97
N LYS A 193 9.79 12.54 -8.88
CA LYS A 193 10.02 13.74 -8.04
C LYS A 193 10.57 14.93 -8.78
N GLU A 194 11.28 14.68 -9.87
CA GLU A 194 11.90 15.73 -10.67
C GLU A 194 10.90 16.52 -11.50
N ILE A 195 9.69 15.98 -11.68
CA ILE A 195 8.60 16.61 -12.43
C ILE A 195 7.31 16.74 -11.62
N GLY A 196 7.33 16.42 -10.32
CA GLY A 196 6.14 16.63 -9.50
C GLY A 196 6.05 15.82 -8.22
N GLU A 197 6.37 14.53 -8.26
CA GLU A 197 5.90 13.56 -7.25
C GLU A 197 7.02 12.57 -6.85
N ASP A 198 7.00 11.31 -7.27
CA ASP A 198 8.04 10.32 -6.90
C ASP A 198 8.20 9.18 -7.90
N GLY A 199 9.26 8.38 -7.76
CA GLY A 199 9.51 7.20 -8.60
C GLY A 199 10.85 7.24 -9.33
N ALA A 200 10.87 7.64 -10.59
CA ALA A 200 12.03 7.55 -11.48
C ALA A 200 13.11 8.62 -11.22
N PRO A 201 14.40 8.33 -11.44
CA PRO A 201 15.48 9.33 -11.39
C PRO A 201 15.40 10.32 -12.56
N LEU A 202 16.03 11.49 -12.41
CA LEU A 202 16.06 12.54 -13.44
C LEU A 202 16.55 12.03 -14.81
N TRP A 203 17.58 11.19 -14.81
CA TRP A 203 18.18 10.66 -16.03
C TRP A 203 17.23 9.74 -16.80
N ALA A 204 16.21 9.19 -16.14
CA ALA A 204 15.21 8.32 -16.75
C ALA A 204 14.00 9.08 -17.31
N ILE A 205 14.00 10.42 -17.30
CA ILE A 205 12.90 11.23 -17.82
C ILE A 205 13.19 11.58 -19.28
N THR A 206 12.35 11.08 -20.19
CA THR A 206 12.47 11.34 -21.63
C THR A 206 11.15 11.85 -22.18
N PRO A 207 11.10 13.05 -22.81
CA PRO A 207 12.20 14.01 -22.96
C PRO A 207 12.62 14.60 -21.60
N ALA A 208 13.87 15.01 -21.50
CA ALA A 208 14.38 15.65 -20.29
C ALA A 208 13.57 16.92 -19.97
N PRO A 209 13.20 17.16 -18.70
CA PRO A 209 12.41 18.32 -18.33
C PRO A 209 13.21 19.61 -18.54
N THR A 210 12.56 20.63 -19.10
CA THR A 210 13.19 21.94 -19.34
C THR A 210 13.37 22.75 -18.05
N ASP A 211 12.51 22.51 -17.06
CA ASP A 211 12.62 23.09 -15.72
C ASP A 211 12.19 22.03 -14.69
N PRO A 212 13.13 21.19 -14.19
CA PRO A 212 12.79 20.20 -13.17
C PRO A 212 12.21 20.92 -11.95
N ASN A 213 11.12 20.39 -11.42
CA ASN A 213 10.18 21.06 -10.51
C ASN A 213 10.88 21.92 -9.44
N LYS A 214 11.10 23.22 -9.70
CA LYS A 214 11.75 24.15 -8.77
C LYS A 214 10.77 24.55 -7.66
N GLY A 215 10.45 23.61 -6.77
CA GLY A 215 9.63 23.86 -5.58
C GLY A 215 8.13 24.01 -5.85
N GLY A 216 7.58 23.27 -6.81
CA GLY A 216 6.13 23.21 -7.05
C GLY A 216 5.36 22.43 -5.97
N SER A 217 4.04 22.61 -5.94
CA SER A 217 3.13 21.89 -5.03
C SER A 217 2.97 20.43 -5.45
N LEU A 218 2.97 19.51 -4.49
CA LEU A 218 2.46 18.14 -4.69
C LEU A 218 0.95 18.23 -4.93
N ASN A 219 0.54 18.17 -6.18
CA ASN A 219 -0.86 18.11 -6.56
C ASN A 219 -0.98 17.07 -7.67
N LEU A 220 -1.21 15.85 -7.22
CA LEU A 220 -1.11 14.64 -8.02
C LEU A 220 -1.91 14.72 -9.33
N LEU A 221 -3.14 15.23 -9.30
CA LEU A 221 -3.99 15.24 -10.49
C LEU A 221 -3.41 16.12 -11.62
N PRO A 222 -3.16 17.43 -11.45
CA PRO A 222 -2.47 18.23 -12.46
C PRO A 222 -1.14 17.65 -12.94
N LEU A 223 -0.39 17.00 -12.04
CA LEU A 223 0.92 16.42 -12.37
C LEU A 223 0.76 15.18 -13.25
N ARG A 224 -0.14 14.25 -12.91
CA ARG A 224 -0.53 13.09 -13.74
C ARG A 224 -1.07 13.51 -15.12
N LEU A 225 -1.80 14.63 -15.19
CA LEU A 225 -2.33 15.17 -16.44
C LEU A 225 -1.31 15.98 -17.26
N SER A 226 -0.12 16.25 -16.72
CA SER A 226 0.88 17.09 -17.37
C SER A 226 1.44 16.43 -18.64
N THR A 227 1.78 17.24 -19.65
CA THR A 227 2.40 16.70 -20.88
C THR A 227 3.74 16.01 -20.57
N GLN A 228 4.55 16.60 -19.69
CA GLN A 228 5.86 16.07 -19.31
C GLN A 228 5.77 14.67 -18.68
N THR A 229 4.85 14.44 -17.75
CA THR A 229 4.63 13.13 -17.12
C THR A 229 4.18 12.10 -18.15
N ASN A 230 3.21 12.45 -18.99
CA ASN A 230 2.69 11.52 -19.98
C ASN A 230 3.72 11.16 -21.06
N GLU A 231 4.58 12.11 -21.48
CA GLU A 231 5.69 11.80 -22.37
C GLU A 231 6.74 10.89 -21.70
N ALA A 232 7.02 11.10 -20.41
CA ALA A 232 7.95 10.24 -19.66
C ALA A 232 7.45 8.79 -19.57
N PHE A 233 6.16 8.59 -19.23
CA PHE A 233 5.53 7.27 -19.29
C PHE A 233 5.56 6.68 -20.71
N ALA A 234 5.24 7.47 -21.73
CA ALA A 234 5.27 6.98 -23.11
C ALA A 234 6.66 6.47 -23.51
N SER A 235 7.72 7.18 -23.12
CA SER A 235 9.10 6.78 -23.38
C SER A 235 9.50 5.52 -22.60
N PHE A 236 9.07 5.40 -21.35
CA PHE A 236 9.25 4.18 -20.56
C PHE A 236 8.56 2.98 -21.21
N TRP A 237 7.29 3.11 -21.59
CA TRP A 237 6.54 2.03 -22.21
C TRP A 237 7.12 1.62 -23.57
N ARG A 238 7.63 2.57 -24.36
CA ARG A 238 8.39 2.29 -25.60
C ARG A 238 9.79 1.72 -25.36
N ASN A 239 10.21 1.57 -24.11
CA ASN A 239 11.53 1.12 -23.71
C ASN A 239 12.64 1.93 -24.41
N GLU A 240 12.49 3.25 -24.46
CA GLU A 240 13.44 4.14 -25.13
C GLU A 240 14.85 3.98 -24.57
N GLN A 241 15.85 4.18 -25.43
CA GLN A 241 17.25 3.96 -25.07
C GLN A 241 17.81 5.17 -24.33
N VAL A 242 18.32 4.94 -23.13
CA VAL A 242 19.09 5.92 -22.34
C VAL A 242 20.36 5.23 -21.86
N ALA A 243 21.50 5.93 -21.93
CA ALA A 243 22.80 5.38 -21.54
C ALA A 243 23.14 3.99 -22.18
N GLY A 244 22.63 3.72 -23.38
CA GLY A 244 22.89 2.48 -24.12
C GLY A 244 22.02 1.28 -23.74
N LYS A 245 20.98 1.47 -22.93
CA LYS A 245 20.03 0.42 -22.51
C LYS A 245 18.60 0.99 -22.51
N GLY A 246 17.60 0.13 -22.63
CA GLY A 246 16.19 0.57 -22.54
C GLY A 246 15.81 1.02 -21.12
N LEU A 247 14.86 1.95 -21.01
CA LEU A 247 14.35 2.40 -19.70
C LEU A 247 13.78 1.24 -18.86
N GLN A 248 12.98 0.35 -19.45
CA GLN A 248 12.46 -0.83 -18.74
C GLN A 248 13.57 -1.80 -18.35
N ASP A 249 14.60 -1.90 -19.19
CA ASP A 249 15.76 -2.75 -18.90
C ASP A 249 16.56 -2.24 -17.69
N HIS A 250 16.70 -0.92 -17.54
CA HIS A 250 17.28 -0.33 -16.33
C HIS A 250 16.39 -0.58 -15.11
N TYR A 251 15.10 -0.27 -15.22
CA TYR A 251 14.14 -0.45 -14.13
C TYR A 251 14.08 -1.90 -13.64
N ILE A 252 14.01 -2.89 -14.54
CA ILE A 252 14.04 -4.31 -14.18
C ILE A 252 15.35 -4.66 -13.48
N ALA A 253 16.49 -4.10 -13.89
CA ALA A 253 17.76 -4.34 -13.21
C ALA A 253 17.79 -3.73 -11.79
N ALA A 254 17.20 -2.54 -11.60
CA ALA A 254 16.98 -1.96 -10.28
C ALA A 254 16.10 -2.86 -9.40
N ILE A 255 15.02 -3.43 -9.96
CA ILE A 255 14.19 -4.41 -9.23
C ILE A 255 15.01 -5.63 -8.82
N THR A 256 15.79 -6.20 -9.73
CA THR A 256 16.61 -7.38 -9.42
C THR A 256 17.64 -7.10 -8.33
N HIS A 257 18.22 -5.89 -8.26
CA HIS A 257 19.17 -5.54 -7.20
C HIS A 257 18.53 -5.47 -5.81
N VAL A 258 17.34 -4.89 -5.69
CA VAL A 258 16.59 -4.92 -4.43
C VAL A 258 16.19 -6.35 -4.08
N ALA A 259 15.69 -7.10 -5.07
CA ALA A 259 15.29 -8.49 -4.90
C ALA A 259 16.44 -9.36 -4.36
N GLU A 260 17.64 -9.25 -4.92
CA GLU A 260 18.84 -9.92 -4.42
C GLU A 260 19.18 -9.49 -2.99
N ALA A 261 19.08 -8.19 -2.69
CA ALA A 261 19.37 -7.64 -1.37
C ALA A 261 18.42 -8.17 -0.28
N VAL A 262 17.18 -8.52 -0.62
CA VAL A 262 16.16 -8.96 0.34
C VAL A 262 15.82 -10.46 0.31
N ASN A 263 16.34 -11.23 -0.65
CA ASN A 263 16.04 -12.66 -0.83
C ASN A 263 16.30 -13.50 0.43
N GLY A 264 17.34 -13.16 1.19
CA GLY A 264 17.73 -13.86 2.43
C GLY A 264 16.83 -13.56 3.63
N THR A 265 15.91 -12.61 3.53
CA THR A 265 15.12 -12.14 4.68
C THR A 265 13.79 -12.88 4.79
N PRO A 266 13.52 -13.63 5.88
CA PRO A 266 12.31 -14.44 5.99
C PRO A 266 11.01 -13.63 5.95
N ALA A 267 11.01 -12.42 6.52
CA ALA A 267 9.83 -11.57 6.61
C ALA A 267 9.38 -10.97 5.26
N VAL A 268 10.25 -10.96 4.24
CA VAL A 268 9.85 -10.46 2.93
C VAL A 268 9.00 -11.50 2.23
N ILE A 269 7.78 -11.13 1.81
CA ILE A 269 6.91 -12.02 1.06
C ILE A 269 7.17 -11.99 -0.44
N GLY A 270 7.68 -10.87 -0.95
CA GLY A 270 7.81 -10.63 -2.38
C GLY A 270 8.10 -9.19 -2.73
N VAL A 271 8.03 -8.90 -4.03
CA VAL A 271 8.14 -7.55 -4.60
C VAL A 271 6.93 -7.22 -5.47
N ASP A 272 6.49 -5.97 -5.44
CA ASP A 272 5.49 -5.40 -6.34
C ASP A 272 6.19 -4.67 -7.48
N LEU A 273 5.90 -5.07 -8.72
CA LEU A 273 6.77 -4.74 -9.84
C LEU A 273 6.64 -3.30 -10.31
N PHE A 274 5.46 -2.68 -10.18
CA PHE A 274 5.20 -1.35 -10.70
C PHE A 274 3.91 -0.81 -10.10
N ASN A 275 4.01 0.20 -9.23
CA ASN A 275 2.84 0.89 -8.68
C ASN A 275 2.07 1.64 -9.77
N GLU A 276 0.77 1.39 -9.86
CA GLU A 276 -0.19 2.09 -10.72
C GLU A 276 0.31 2.36 -12.17
N PRO A 277 0.51 1.32 -12.99
CA PRO A 277 0.92 1.48 -14.38
C PRO A 277 0.02 2.46 -15.14
N TRP A 278 0.59 3.59 -15.57
CA TRP A 278 -0.11 4.69 -16.24
C TRP A 278 0.12 4.64 -17.77
N LEU A 279 -0.39 3.62 -18.44
CA LEU A 279 -0.18 3.43 -19.88
C LEU A 279 -1.35 3.97 -20.69
N LEU A 280 -2.58 3.56 -20.39
CA LEU A 280 -3.76 3.92 -21.19
C LEU A 280 -4.11 5.41 -21.08
N HIS A 281 -3.88 6.02 -19.91
CA HIS A 281 -4.00 7.46 -19.75
C HIS A 281 -2.94 8.23 -20.53
N ALA A 282 -1.68 7.77 -20.54
CA ALA A 282 -0.63 8.40 -21.36
C ALA A 282 -0.97 8.34 -22.86
N GLN A 283 -1.50 7.20 -23.33
CA GLN A 283 -2.01 7.05 -24.71
C GLN A 283 -3.09 8.10 -25.00
N SER A 284 -4.10 8.15 -24.12
CA SER A 284 -5.26 9.06 -24.21
C SER A 284 -4.84 10.53 -24.29
N LEU A 285 -4.10 10.98 -23.28
CA LEU A 285 -3.82 12.38 -23.03
C LEU A 285 -2.91 12.97 -24.10
N LEU A 286 -1.89 12.22 -24.54
CA LEU A 286 -1.02 12.67 -25.62
C LEU A 286 -1.76 12.66 -26.98
N THR A 287 -2.64 11.69 -27.23
CA THR A 287 -3.47 11.68 -28.44
C THR A 287 -4.42 12.88 -28.49
N ALA A 288 -5.04 13.23 -27.37
CA ALA A 288 -5.89 14.42 -27.25
C ALA A 288 -5.13 15.74 -27.52
N GLN A 289 -3.81 15.74 -27.32
CA GLN A 289 -2.92 16.85 -27.65
C GLN A 289 -2.43 16.82 -29.12
N GLY A 290 -2.93 15.91 -29.95
CA GLY A 290 -2.54 15.77 -31.36
C GLY A 290 -1.23 15.01 -31.58
N LYS A 291 -0.71 14.32 -30.56
CA LYS A 291 0.48 13.45 -30.68
C LYS A 291 0.07 12.03 -31.06
N ASN A 292 1.03 11.22 -31.49
CA ASN A 292 0.84 9.78 -31.74
C ASN A 292 1.82 8.98 -30.88
N PRO A 293 1.48 8.70 -29.60
CA PRO A 293 2.42 8.07 -28.68
C PRO A 293 2.62 6.56 -28.92
N GLN A 294 1.74 5.92 -29.71
CA GLN A 294 1.81 4.50 -30.10
C GLN A 294 1.85 3.51 -28.92
N LEU A 295 1.11 3.79 -27.86
CA LEU A 295 1.01 2.94 -26.68
C LEU A 295 -0.24 2.06 -26.76
N ASN A 296 -0.12 0.83 -26.25
CA ASN A 296 -1.22 -0.09 -26.09
C ASN A 296 -0.95 -1.06 -24.95
N LEU A 297 -2.00 -1.73 -24.47
CA LEU A 297 -1.93 -2.56 -23.27
C LEU A 297 -1.00 -3.77 -23.42
N ASP A 298 -0.73 -4.26 -24.64
CA ASP A 298 0.20 -5.37 -24.86
C ASP A 298 1.63 -5.00 -24.39
N MET A 299 1.97 -3.72 -24.38
CA MET A 299 3.28 -3.26 -23.88
C MET A 299 3.42 -3.44 -22.37
N LEU A 300 2.34 -3.29 -21.59
CA LEU A 300 2.34 -3.59 -20.15
C LEU A 300 2.56 -5.09 -19.91
N TYR A 301 1.86 -5.95 -20.66
CA TYR A 301 2.06 -7.39 -20.52
C TYR A 301 3.41 -7.87 -21.02
N ALA A 302 3.97 -7.24 -22.07
CA ALA A 302 5.32 -7.49 -22.53
C ALA A 302 6.36 -7.08 -21.47
N PHE A 303 6.13 -5.97 -20.76
CA PHE A 303 6.95 -5.58 -19.61
C PHE A 303 6.92 -6.66 -18.53
N TYR A 304 5.74 -7.15 -18.12
CA TYR A 304 5.65 -8.23 -17.13
C TYR A 304 6.25 -9.55 -17.59
N ALA A 305 6.04 -9.93 -18.85
CA ALA A 305 6.65 -11.13 -19.44
C ALA A 305 8.19 -11.08 -19.43
N LYS A 306 8.77 -9.88 -19.39
CA LYS A 306 10.20 -9.63 -19.27
C LYS A 306 10.66 -9.54 -17.80
N ALA A 307 9.92 -8.82 -16.97
CA ALA A 307 10.26 -8.54 -15.57
C ALA A 307 10.15 -9.78 -14.69
N ILE A 308 9.04 -10.54 -14.81
CA ILE A 308 8.75 -11.67 -13.91
C ILE A 308 9.86 -12.74 -13.95
N PRO A 309 10.36 -13.21 -15.12
CA PRO A 309 11.47 -14.17 -15.16
C PRO A 309 12.77 -13.62 -14.56
N ALA A 310 13.09 -12.34 -14.80
CA ALA A 310 14.31 -11.71 -14.28
C ALA A 310 14.26 -11.62 -12.74
N VAL A 311 13.13 -11.16 -12.20
CA VAL A 311 12.92 -11.06 -10.75
C VAL A 311 12.85 -12.44 -10.12
N ARG A 312 12.20 -13.43 -10.76
CA ARG A 312 12.17 -14.82 -10.28
C ARG A 312 13.58 -15.41 -10.15
N ALA A 313 14.50 -15.07 -11.05
CA ALA A 313 15.88 -15.53 -10.96
C ALA A 313 16.62 -14.92 -9.74
N ALA A 314 16.36 -13.65 -9.43
CA ALA A 314 16.90 -12.95 -8.25
C ALA A 314 16.21 -13.37 -6.94
N LEU A 315 14.94 -13.78 -7.00
CA LEU A 315 14.05 -14.00 -5.87
C LEU A 315 13.24 -15.32 -5.99
N PRO A 316 13.90 -16.48 -6.06
CA PRO A 316 13.28 -17.74 -6.49
C PRO A 316 12.14 -18.21 -5.59
N ASN A 317 12.21 -17.93 -4.28
CA ASN A 317 11.30 -18.49 -3.29
C ASN A 317 10.25 -17.51 -2.76
N LYS A 318 10.06 -16.35 -3.40
CA LYS A 318 9.10 -15.32 -2.94
C LYS A 318 8.02 -15.03 -3.97
N LEU A 319 7.05 -14.20 -3.61
CA LEU A 319 5.98 -13.77 -4.50
C LEU A 319 6.45 -12.64 -5.40
N ILE A 320 5.81 -12.52 -6.57
CA ILE A 320 5.97 -11.39 -7.49
C ILE A 320 4.58 -10.82 -7.75
N MET A 321 4.34 -9.60 -7.30
CA MET A 321 3.07 -8.90 -7.46
C MET A 321 3.09 -8.13 -8.78
N PHE A 322 1.96 -8.10 -9.46
CA PHE A 322 1.79 -7.30 -10.68
C PHE A 322 0.43 -6.61 -10.65
N GLU A 323 0.40 -5.39 -11.14
CA GLU A 323 -0.78 -4.53 -11.14
C GLU A 323 -1.41 -4.44 -12.54
N PRO A 324 -2.73 -4.22 -12.65
CA PRO A 324 -3.33 -3.83 -13.93
C PRO A 324 -2.93 -2.41 -14.32
N ASP A 325 -3.24 -1.99 -15.55
CA ASP A 325 -3.23 -0.56 -15.85
C ASP A 325 -4.23 0.18 -14.95
N VAL A 326 -3.81 1.33 -14.45
CA VAL A 326 -4.54 2.08 -13.43
C VAL A 326 -5.84 2.73 -13.97
N ALA A 327 -6.09 2.70 -15.28
CA ALA A 327 -7.41 3.00 -15.85
C ALA A 327 -8.55 2.15 -15.26
N LYS A 328 -8.25 1.03 -14.59
CA LYS A 328 -9.22 0.32 -13.75
C LYS A 328 -9.85 1.26 -12.70
N ASN A 329 -9.07 2.09 -12.01
CA ASN A 329 -9.55 2.94 -10.92
C ASN A 329 -10.29 4.19 -11.39
N ASP A 330 -9.99 4.67 -12.60
CA ASP A 330 -10.77 5.71 -13.25
C ASP A 330 -10.82 5.56 -14.77
N PRO A 331 -11.83 4.86 -15.28
CA PRO A 331 -12.04 4.73 -16.71
C PRO A 331 -12.66 5.99 -17.33
N ALA A 332 -13.05 7.02 -16.55
CA ALA A 332 -13.69 8.21 -17.12
C ALA A 332 -12.68 9.17 -17.78
N SER A 333 -11.39 9.07 -17.43
CA SER A 333 -10.30 9.89 -17.98
C SER A 333 -9.58 9.26 -19.18
N ILE A 334 -10.02 8.08 -19.64
CA ILE A 334 -9.66 7.55 -20.97
C ILE A 334 -10.70 8.02 -22.00
N PRO A 335 -10.37 8.13 -23.30
CA PRO A 335 -11.27 8.69 -24.29
C PRO A 335 -12.52 7.81 -24.41
N PRO A 336 -13.73 8.38 -24.46
CA PRO A 336 -14.96 7.61 -24.64
C PRO A 336 -14.88 6.65 -25.84
N GLY A 337 -15.19 5.37 -25.61
CA GLY A 337 -15.09 4.31 -26.63
C GLY A 337 -13.74 3.60 -26.73
N SER A 338 -12.73 4.01 -25.94
CA SER A 338 -11.43 3.31 -25.89
C SER A 338 -11.49 1.99 -25.11
N THR A 339 -12.52 1.81 -24.28
CA THR A 339 -12.88 0.53 -23.70
C THR A 339 -14.41 0.40 -23.68
N SER A 340 -14.90 -0.82 -23.88
CA SER A 340 -16.30 -1.19 -23.64
C SER A 340 -16.47 -1.86 -22.28
N GLN A 341 -15.47 -1.74 -21.40
CA GLN A 341 -15.43 -2.49 -20.15
C GLN A 341 -16.34 -1.84 -19.10
N PRO A 342 -16.96 -2.63 -18.21
CA PRO A 342 -17.66 -2.10 -17.05
C PRO A 342 -16.72 -1.24 -16.17
N PRO A 343 -17.27 -0.34 -15.33
CA PRO A 343 -16.48 0.39 -14.34
C PRO A 343 -15.64 -0.55 -13.47
N TYR A 344 -14.47 -0.09 -13.03
CA TYR A 344 -13.57 -0.85 -12.15
C TYR A 344 -13.12 -2.20 -12.72
N THR A 345 -12.87 -2.25 -14.03
CA THR A 345 -12.45 -3.48 -14.73
C THR A 345 -11.12 -3.27 -15.44
N ALA A 346 -10.18 -4.17 -15.19
CA ALA A 346 -8.98 -4.30 -16.00
C ALA A 346 -9.27 -5.17 -17.22
N THR A 347 -8.59 -4.90 -18.33
CA THR A 347 -8.53 -5.88 -19.41
C THR A 347 -7.56 -6.98 -18.98
N VAL A 348 -7.85 -8.23 -19.35
CA VAL A 348 -6.98 -9.39 -19.13
C VAL A 348 -6.65 -9.97 -20.51
N PRO A 349 -5.38 -10.29 -20.82
CA PRO A 349 -5.04 -10.83 -22.12
C PRO A 349 -5.64 -12.23 -22.28
N ALA A 350 -6.03 -12.60 -23.51
CA ALA A 350 -6.60 -13.93 -23.79
C ALA A 350 -5.65 -15.08 -23.39
N GLN A 351 -4.35 -14.82 -23.44
CA GLN A 351 -3.31 -15.68 -22.92
C GLN A 351 -2.35 -14.85 -22.08
N VAL A 352 -2.17 -15.24 -20.82
CA VAL A 352 -1.18 -14.63 -19.92
C VAL A 352 0.23 -15.02 -20.39
N PRO A 353 1.11 -14.06 -20.74
CA PRO A 353 2.41 -14.36 -21.36
C PRO A 353 3.52 -14.72 -20.35
N TRP A 354 3.18 -15.03 -19.10
CA TRP A 354 4.12 -15.48 -18.06
C TRP A 354 3.53 -16.64 -17.24
N PRO A 355 4.36 -17.43 -16.53
CA PRO A 355 3.88 -18.44 -15.60
C PRO A 355 3.20 -17.81 -14.39
N SER A 356 2.01 -18.27 -14.02
CA SER A 356 1.28 -17.75 -12.85
C SER A 356 1.79 -18.28 -11.50
N GLU A 357 2.69 -19.27 -11.52
CA GLU A 357 3.28 -19.82 -10.30
C GLU A 357 4.09 -18.75 -9.56
N GLY A 358 3.73 -18.53 -8.29
CA GLY A 358 4.38 -17.53 -7.46
C GLY A 358 4.06 -16.07 -7.83
N THR A 359 3.11 -15.81 -8.74
CA THR A 359 2.64 -14.45 -9.03
C THR A 359 1.34 -14.13 -8.30
N VAL A 360 1.16 -12.86 -7.93
CA VAL A 360 -0.05 -12.36 -7.24
C VAL A 360 -0.59 -11.15 -7.99
N TYR A 361 -1.88 -11.15 -8.28
CA TYR A 361 -2.53 -9.99 -8.90
C TYR A 361 -2.82 -8.95 -7.82
N ALA A 362 -2.29 -7.74 -7.99
CA ALA A 362 -2.25 -6.71 -6.97
C ALA A 362 -3.00 -5.40 -7.33
N PRO A 363 -4.28 -5.43 -7.76
CA PRO A 363 -4.97 -4.21 -8.14
C PRO A 363 -5.17 -3.29 -6.93
N HIS A 364 -5.28 -1.99 -7.21
CA HIS A 364 -5.76 -1.02 -6.25
C HIS A 364 -7.30 -0.98 -6.23
N PHE A 365 -7.85 -0.67 -5.07
CA PHE A 365 -9.27 -0.60 -4.81
C PHE A 365 -9.63 0.82 -4.38
N TYR A 366 -9.79 1.70 -5.37
CA TYR A 366 -10.27 3.06 -5.15
C TYR A 366 -11.64 3.25 -5.80
N ILE A 367 -12.59 3.73 -5.01
CA ILE A 367 -13.97 3.99 -5.43
C ILE A 367 -14.27 5.44 -5.12
N LYS A 368 -14.55 6.23 -6.17
CA LYS A 368 -14.88 7.67 -6.05
C LYS A 368 -13.82 8.49 -5.29
N SER A 369 -12.61 7.96 -5.12
CA SER A 369 -11.54 8.53 -4.28
C SER A 369 -10.22 8.72 -5.02
N PHE A 370 -10.10 8.21 -6.26
CA PHE A 370 -8.81 8.09 -6.95
C PHE A 370 -8.18 9.43 -7.39
N PHE A 371 -8.91 10.30 -8.10
CA PHE A 371 -8.38 11.57 -8.62
C PHE A 371 -8.75 12.81 -7.83
N SER A 372 -9.58 12.65 -6.82
CA SER A 372 -10.00 13.76 -5.99
C SER A 372 -9.06 13.79 -4.78
N PRO A 373 -8.17 14.80 -4.67
CA PRO A 373 -7.31 14.92 -3.51
C PRO A 373 -8.18 14.86 -2.25
N GLY A 374 -7.69 14.14 -1.24
CA GLY A 374 -8.35 14.08 0.04
C GLY A 374 -8.78 15.48 0.51
N ASP A 375 -9.99 15.56 1.05
CA ASP A 375 -10.35 16.56 2.06
C ASP A 375 -10.48 18.03 1.64
N ALA A 376 -10.48 18.41 0.36
CA ALA A 376 -10.82 19.81 0.00
C ALA A 376 -12.26 20.19 0.44
N ALA A 377 -13.14 19.20 0.67
CA ALA A 377 -14.46 19.38 1.27
C ALA A 377 -14.69 18.35 2.38
N ALA A 378 -15.14 18.82 3.55
CA ALA A 378 -15.54 17.95 4.67
C ALA A 378 -16.57 16.90 4.21
N GLY A 379 -16.29 15.62 4.47
CA GLY A 379 -17.18 14.51 4.11
C GLY A 379 -17.00 13.94 2.70
N TYR A 380 -15.89 14.25 2.01
CA TYR A 380 -15.50 13.64 0.74
C TYR A 380 -14.24 12.74 0.91
N PRO A 381 -14.10 11.61 0.21
CA PRO A 381 -15.08 11.01 -0.70
C PRO A 381 -16.27 10.46 0.10
N ASN A 382 -17.48 10.63 -0.43
CA ASN A 382 -18.72 10.17 0.21
C ASN A 382 -19.00 8.70 -0.14
N VAL A 383 -17.99 7.85 0.06
CA VAL A 383 -18.13 6.39 -0.07
C VAL A 383 -18.98 5.90 1.09
N ARG A 384 -19.92 5.01 0.78
CA ARG A 384 -20.89 4.46 1.75
C ARG A 384 -20.70 2.95 1.87
N PRO A 385 -21.04 2.34 3.02
CA PRO A 385 -20.92 0.89 3.19
C PRO A 385 -21.80 0.10 2.22
N ASP A 386 -22.89 0.68 1.72
CA ASP A 386 -23.84 0.08 0.78
C ASP A 386 -23.60 0.48 -0.68
N ASP A 387 -22.47 1.14 -0.98
CA ASP A 387 -22.14 1.57 -2.34
C ASP A 387 -21.99 0.35 -3.27
N PRO A 388 -22.78 0.24 -4.35
CA PRO A 388 -22.72 -0.92 -5.25
C PRO A 388 -21.33 -1.07 -5.91
N ASP A 389 -20.58 0.03 -6.04
CA ASP A 389 -19.24 0.03 -6.60
C ASP A 389 -18.25 -0.82 -5.76
N ILE A 390 -18.48 -0.96 -4.44
CA ILE A 390 -17.67 -1.83 -3.56
C ILE A 390 -17.77 -3.27 -4.03
N THR A 391 -19.00 -3.74 -4.25
CA THR A 391 -19.25 -5.10 -4.69
C THR A 391 -18.80 -5.30 -6.14
N ALA A 392 -19.04 -4.32 -7.01
CA ALA A 392 -18.63 -4.39 -8.40
C ALA A 392 -17.11 -4.51 -8.56
N ASN A 393 -16.34 -3.62 -7.91
CA ASN A 393 -14.88 -3.61 -8.01
C ASN A 393 -14.27 -4.91 -7.41
N LEU A 394 -14.76 -5.39 -6.26
CA LEU A 394 -14.29 -6.66 -5.70
C LEU A 394 -14.59 -7.86 -6.62
N ASN A 395 -15.80 -7.95 -7.18
CA ASN A 395 -16.17 -9.03 -8.09
C ASN A 395 -15.31 -9.02 -9.37
N ASN A 396 -15.08 -7.84 -9.94
CA ASN A 396 -14.22 -7.69 -11.11
C ASN A 396 -12.78 -8.09 -10.78
N SER A 397 -12.24 -7.65 -9.65
CA SER A 397 -10.89 -8.00 -9.20
C SER A 397 -10.71 -9.50 -8.96
N MET A 398 -11.72 -10.18 -8.42
CA MET A 398 -11.71 -11.65 -8.28
C MET A 398 -11.78 -12.36 -9.64
N ALA A 399 -12.62 -11.88 -10.56
CA ALA A 399 -12.72 -12.43 -11.91
C ALA A 399 -11.40 -12.26 -12.70
N GLU A 400 -10.75 -11.10 -12.56
CA GLU A 400 -9.44 -10.80 -13.13
C GLU A 400 -8.36 -11.70 -12.52
N ALA A 401 -8.27 -11.80 -11.19
CA ALA A 401 -7.32 -12.68 -10.50
C ALA A 401 -7.46 -14.14 -10.96
N LYS A 402 -8.71 -14.62 -11.08
CA LYS A 402 -9.02 -15.95 -11.61
C LYS A 402 -8.55 -16.10 -13.05
N ALA A 403 -8.80 -15.11 -13.91
CA ALA A 403 -8.38 -15.15 -15.31
C ALA A 403 -6.85 -15.11 -15.46
N PHE A 404 -6.14 -14.45 -14.54
CA PHE A 404 -4.68 -14.49 -14.44
C PHE A 404 -4.13 -15.79 -13.79
N GLY A 405 -5.00 -16.62 -13.19
CA GLY A 405 -4.58 -17.80 -12.44
C GLY A 405 -3.70 -17.48 -11.23
N SER A 406 -3.93 -16.31 -10.59
CA SER A 406 -3.11 -15.78 -9.49
C SER A 406 -3.97 -15.44 -8.27
N PRO A 407 -3.45 -15.51 -7.03
CA PRO A 407 -4.13 -14.97 -5.86
C PRO A 407 -4.36 -13.47 -5.98
N LEU A 408 -5.35 -12.96 -5.23
CA LEU A 408 -5.71 -11.55 -5.17
C LEU A 408 -5.21 -10.90 -3.87
N LEU A 409 -4.48 -9.79 -4.01
CA LEU A 409 -4.13 -8.88 -2.92
C LEU A 409 -4.52 -7.46 -3.34
N LEU A 410 -5.33 -6.75 -2.56
CA LEU A 410 -5.60 -5.34 -2.83
C LEU A 410 -4.39 -4.53 -2.37
N GLY A 411 -3.54 -4.08 -3.32
CA GLY A 411 -2.25 -3.42 -3.03
C GLY A 411 -2.43 -2.10 -2.30
N GLU A 412 -3.50 -1.39 -2.64
CA GLU A 412 -3.96 -0.21 -1.95
C GLU A 412 -5.49 -0.17 -1.88
N PHE A 413 -5.98 0.35 -0.77
CA PHE A 413 -7.35 0.78 -0.61
C PHE A 413 -7.42 1.76 0.56
N GLY A 414 -8.44 2.61 0.58
CA GLY A 414 -8.63 3.54 1.68
C GLY A 414 -9.32 4.82 1.23
N PHE A 415 -9.56 5.66 2.22
CA PHE A 415 -10.09 7.02 2.10
C PHE A 415 -9.94 7.70 3.47
N THR A 416 -10.17 9.00 3.57
CA THR A 416 -9.97 9.77 4.80
C THR A 416 -10.73 9.19 6.02
N PRO A 417 -10.06 8.94 7.16
CA PRO A 417 -10.73 8.59 8.41
C PRO A 417 -11.54 9.73 9.02
N LYS A 418 -11.46 10.94 8.47
CA LYS A 418 -12.28 12.09 8.86
C LYS A 418 -13.72 11.97 8.33
N ALA A 419 -14.00 11.04 7.42
CA ALA A 419 -15.33 10.83 6.88
C ALA A 419 -16.27 10.17 7.90
N ALA A 420 -17.48 10.71 8.06
CA ALA A 420 -18.46 10.20 9.03
C ALA A 420 -18.85 8.72 8.81
N GLN A 421 -18.68 8.20 7.59
CA GLN A 421 -18.99 6.80 7.25
C GLN A 421 -17.76 5.88 7.21
N TYR A 422 -16.60 6.36 7.66
CA TYR A 422 -15.33 5.62 7.57
C TYR A 422 -15.41 4.25 8.21
N GLN A 423 -15.80 4.18 9.49
CA GLN A 423 -15.88 2.91 10.19
C GLN A 423 -16.83 1.92 9.50
N ALA A 424 -18.05 2.36 9.16
CA ALA A 424 -19.03 1.49 8.52
C ALA A 424 -18.55 0.97 7.15
N THR A 425 -17.88 1.82 6.38
CA THR A 425 -17.39 1.47 5.03
C THR A 425 -16.17 0.55 5.11
N ILE A 426 -15.21 0.80 6.01
CA ILE A 426 -14.09 -0.12 6.29
C ILE A 426 -14.62 -1.49 6.74
N ASN A 427 -15.65 -1.52 7.59
CA ASN A 427 -16.29 -2.76 8.02
C ASN A 427 -16.91 -3.52 6.84
N ALA A 428 -17.58 -2.82 5.91
CA ALA A 428 -18.18 -3.43 4.73
C ALA A 428 -17.12 -4.02 3.78
N ILE A 429 -16.01 -3.31 3.57
CA ILE A 429 -14.87 -3.80 2.77
C ILE A 429 -14.28 -5.05 3.43
N TYR A 430 -13.97 -4.99 4.73
CA TYR A 430 -13.40 -6.13 5.44
C TYR A 430 -14.33 -7.34 5.54
N ALA A 431 -15.65 -7.13 5.62
CA ALA A 431 -16.62 -8.22 5.56
C ALA A 431 -16.54 -8.97 4.23
N GLN A 432 -16.39 -8.24 3.11
CA GLN A 432 -16.27 -8.85 1.79
C GLN A 432 -14.90 -9.48 1.55
N THR A 433 -13.81 -8.84 1.98
CA THR A 433 -12.46 -9.40 1.79
C THR A 433 -12.24 -10.63 2.65
N ASN A 434 -12.70 -10.63 3.91
CA ASN A 434 -12.65 -11.81 4.78
C ASN A 434 -13.51 -12.97 4.23
N LYS A 435 -14.72 -12.67 3.74
CA LYS A 435 -15.61 -13.68 3.16
C LYS A 435 -14.97 -14.38 1.96
N ASN A 436 -14.23 -13.64 1.15
CA ASN A 436 -13.64 -14.12 -0.10
C ASN A 436 -12.14 -14.42 0.01
N ALA A 437 -11.56 -14.40 1.22
CA ALA A 437 -10.13 -14.63 1.46
C ALA A 437 -9.21 -13.72 0.60
N ILE A 438 -9.51 -12.42 0.57
CA ILE A 438 -8.76 -11.42 -0.19
C ILE A 438 -7.78 -10.72 0.75
N SER A 439 -6.49 -10.78 0.42
CA SER A 439 -5.46 -10.03 1.14
C SER A 439 -5.54 -8.54 0.82
N THR A 440 -5.09 -7.66 1.72
CA THR A 440 -5.24 -6.21 1.56
C THR A 440 -4.08 -5.45 2.20
N ALA A 441 -3.68 -4.32 1.61
CA ALA A 441 -2.82 -3.32 2.24
C ALA A 441 -3.48 -1.93 2.18
N GLN A 442 -3.78 -1.36 3.35
CA GLN A 442 -4.49 -0.09 3.45
C GLN A 442 -3.55 1.11 3.23
N TRP A 443 -3.97 2.11 2.46
CA TRP A 443 -3.26 3.37 2.29
C TRP A 443 -3.76 4.39 3.33
N LEU A 444 -2.95 4.86 4.28
CA LEU A 444 -1.55 4.52 4.63
C LEU A 444 -1.31 4.74 6.14
N TRP A 445 -0.16 4.30 6.67
CA TRP A 445 0.12 4.35 8.11
C TRP A 445 0.26 5.79 8.63
N LYS A 446 1.27 6.52 8.17
CA LYS A 446 1.55 7.90 8.58
C LYS A 446 1.64 8.81 7.35
N GLU A 447 1.05 9.99 7.46
CA GLU A 447 1.02 11.01 6.41
C GLU A 447 1.03 12.41 7.05
N GLU A 448 2.22 13.00 7.12
CA GLU A 448 2.37 14.35 7.67
C GLU A 448 1.99 15.44 6.65
N SER A 449 2.24 15.19 5.36
CA SER A 449 2.14 16.21 4.31
C SER A 449 0.72 16.75 4.09
N GLN A 450 -0.27 15.85 4.03
CA GLN A 450 -1.68 16.21 3.85
C GLN A 450 -2.52 16.02 5.11
N ASP A 451 -2.04 15.25 6.09
CA ASP A 451 -2.80 14.83 7.28
C ASP A 451 -4.19 14.29 6.89
N SER A 452 -4.33 13.59 5.77
CA SER A 452 -5.63 13.30 5.19
C SER A 452 -6.02 11.85 5.39
N TRP A 453 -5.25 10.88 4.89
CA TRP A 453 -5.60 9.46 4.82
C TRP A 453 -4.98 8.62 5.93
N GLY A 454 -3.92 9.12 6.57
CA GLY A 454 -3.12 8.37 7.56
C GLY A 454 -3.87 7.87 8.80
N PHE A 455 -3.28 6.93 9.53
CA PHE A 455 -3.75 6.54 10.87
C PHE A 455 -3.38 7.56 11.95
N PHE A 456 -2.60 8.60 11.64
CA PHE A 456 -2.12 9.59 12.62
C PHE A 456 -2.59 11.00 12.28
N ASP A 457 -2.93 11.74 13.33
CA ASP A 457 -3.24 13.17 13.32
C ASP A 457 -1.96 13.97 13.62
N TYR A 458 -1.60 14.90 12.73
CA TYR A 458 -0.43 15.76 12.84
C TYR A 458 -0.76 17.21 13.24
N SER A 459 -2.02 17.55 13.51
CA SER A 459 -2.48 18.91 13.79
C SER A 459 -1.82 19.58 15.01
N THR A 460 -1.26 18.79 15.93
CA THR A 460 -0.57 19.27 17.13
C THR A 460 0.96 19.28 17.00
N GLY A 461 1.51 18.87 15.85
CA GLY A 461 2.95 18.71 15.60
C GLY A 461 3.57 17.46 16.23
N THR A 462 2.84 16.75 17.09
CA THR A 462 3.19 15.38 17.53
C THR A 462 2.19 14.41 16.90
N PRO A 463 2.64 13.34 16.22
CA PRO A 463 1.72 12.38 15.61
C PRO A 463 0.91 11.65 16.68
N VAL A 464 -0.41 11.71 16.59
CA VAL A 464 -1.33 11.02 17.50
C VAL A 464 -2.16 10.00 16.73
N LEU A 465 -2.19 8.75 17.17
CA LEU A 465 -3.00 7.70 16.55
C LEU A 465 -4.50 8.08 16.57
N ARG A 466 -5.15 8.04 15.41
CA ARG A 466 -6.58 8.22 15.24
C ARG A 466 -7.29 6.96 15.74
N SER A 467 -7.71 6.99 17.01
CA SER A 467 -8.27 5.83 17.71
C SER A 467 -9.50 5.22 17.02
N GLU A 468 -10.34 6.03 16.38
CA GLU A 468 -11.50 5.56 15.60
C GLU A 468 -11.08 4.79 14.35
N ALA A 469 -10.02 5.24 13.66
CA ALA A 469 -9.49 4.56 12.48
C ALA A 469 -8.85 3.22 12.85
N ALA A 470 -8.08 3.22 13.94
CA ALA A 470 -7.51 2.01 14.54
C ALA A 470 -8.61 1.01 14.95
N ALA A 471 -9.66 1.47 15.65
CA ALA A 471 -10.77 0.63 16.09
C ALA A 471 -11.59 0.05 14.93
N ALA A 472 -11.80 0.81 13.85
CA ALA A 472 -12.47 0.30 12.64
C ALA A 472 -11.71 -0.86 11.97
N THR A 473 -10.38 -0.82 12.07
CA THR A 473 -9.47 -1.78 11.46
C THR A 473 -9.26 -3.03 12.33
N ALA A 474 -9.23 -2.85 13.65
CA ALA A 474 -8.99 -3.89 14.64
C ALA A 474 -10.18 -4.87 14.77
N GLN A 475 -10.34 -5.74 13.77
CA GLN A 475 -11.33 -6.83 13.76
C GLN A 475 -10.62 -8.17 13.85
N PRO A 476 -11.18 -9.17 14.55
CA PRO A 476 -10.60 -10.51 14.58
C PRO A 476 -10.68 -11.16 13.19
N TYR A 477 -9.64 -11.91 12.81
CA TYR A 477 -9.59 -12.62 11.52
C TYR A 477 -8.58 -13.78 11.57
N PRO A 478 -8.68 -14.78 10.69
CA PRO A 478 -7.63 -15.78 10.54
C PRO A 478 -6.45 -15.17 9.79
N GLN A 479 -5.29 -15.13 10.43
CA GLN A 479 -4.05 -14.68 9.80
C GLN A 479 -3.47 -15.77 8.90
N ALA A 480 -3.50 -17.01 9.38
CA ALA A 480 -3.14 -18.18 8.60
C ALA A 480 -3.92 -19.42 9.04
N VAL A 481 -4.23 -20.34 8.14
CA VAL A 481 -4.90 -21.61 8.44
C VAL A 481 -4.08 -22.80 7.97
N SER A 482 -4.12 -23.89 8.74
CA SER A 482 -3.51 -25.17 8.37
C SER A 482 -4.42 -25.92 7.42
N GLY A 483 -4.39 -25.48 6.17
CA GLY A 483 -5.34 -25.90 5.16
C GLY A 483 -5.63 -24.81 4.15
N LYS A 484 -6.80 -24.90 3.54
CA LYS A 484 -7.31 -23.94 2.56
C LYS A 484 -8.49 -23.19 3.15
N LEU A 485 -8.37 -21.88 3.32
CA LEU A 485 -9.45 -21.03 3.79
C LEU A 485 -10.64 -21.15 2.81
N THR A 486 -11.86 -21.15 3.29
CA THR A 486 -13.04 -21.11 2.40
C THR A 486 -13.83 -19.84 2.61
N SER A 487 -13.89 -19.37 3.86
CA SER A 487 -14.46 -18.07 4.21
C SER A 487 -14.10 -17.70 5.66
N ALA A 488 -14.11 -16.40 5.95
CA ALA A 488 -14.15 -15.89 7.31
C ALA A 488 -15.25 -14.83 7.43
N ALA A 489 -15.89 -14.76 8.59
CA ALA A 489 -16.92 -13.77 8.89
C ALA A 489 -16.83 -13.34 10.35
N PHE A 490 -16.86 -12.02 10.59
CA PHE A 490 -16.94 -11.44 11.91
C PHE A 490 -18.28 -10.74 12.08
N ASP A 491 -19.08 -11.21 13.05
CA ASP A 491 -20.34 -10.57 13.43
C ASP A 491 -20.07 -9.59 14.58
N GLN A 492 -20.26 -8.30 14.33
CA GLN A 492 -19.96 -7.25 15.30
C GLN A 492 -20.92 -7.24 16.50
N GLY A 493 -22.19 -7.62 16.29
CA GLY A 493 -23.21 -7.57 17.33
C GLY A 493 -22.97 -8.62 18.42
N SER A 494 -22.63 -9.83 18.01
CA SER A 494 -22.29 -10.95 18.89
C SER A 494 -20.79 -11.04 19.23
N GLN A 495 -19.95 -10.23 18.60
CA GLN A 495 -18.49 -10.33 18.63
C GLN A 495 -17.99 -11.75 18.29
N THR A 496 -18.58 -12.39 17.28
CA THR A 496 -18.21 -13.77 16.92
C THR A 496 -17.46 -13.81 15.59
N LEU A 497 -16.22 -14.31 15.60
CA LEU A 497 -15.48 -14.68 14.40
C LEU A 497 -15.77 -16.14 14.06
N THR A 498 -16.14 -16.42 12.81
CA THR A 498 -16.26 -17.77 12.25
C THR A 498 -15.29 -17.93 11.08
N VAL A 499 -14.48 -18.98 11.11
CA VAL A 499 -13.48 -19.32 10.09
C VAL A 499 -13.76 -20.71 9.56
N ASN A 500 -13.99 -20.83 8.26
CA ASN A 500 -14.21 -22.12 7.59
C ASN A 500 -13.00 -22.43 6.71
N PHE A 501 -12.51 -23.66 6.78
CA PHE A 501 -11.36 -24.11 5.99
C PHE A 501 -11.39 -25.62 5.75
N VAL A 502 -10.74 -26.06 4.68
CA VAL A 502 -10.47 -27.47 4.41
C VAL A 502 -9.09 -27.80 4.97
N TYR A 503 -9.02 -28.68 5.96
CA TYR A 503 -7.79 -28.96 6.69
C TYR A 503 -6.73 -29.64 5.81
N ALA A 504 -5.48 -29.21 5.97
CA ALA A 504 -4.29 -29.90 5.49
C ALA A 504 -3.27 -29.94 6.62
N ASP A 505 -2.53 -31.05 6.72
CA ASP A 505 -1.50 -31.20 7.74
C ASP A 505 -0.23 -30.44 7.33
N THR A 506 -0.14 -29.20 7.79
CA THR A 506 1.00 -28.29 7.57
C THR A 506 2.04 -28.37 8.67
N LYS A 507 1.86 -29.25 9.67
CA LYS A 507 2.66 -29.34 10.91
C LYS A 507 2.73 -28.05 11.74
N GLY A 508 1.91 -27.04 11.43
CA GLY A 508 1.79 -25.79 12.19
C GLY A 508 0.36 -25.55 12.67
N PRO A 509 0.17 -24.69 13.69
CA PRO A 509 -1.16 -24.29 14.15
C PRO A 509 -1.81 -23.30 13.18
N ASN A 510 -3.13 -23.14 13.31
CA ASN A 510 -3.83 -21.99 12.76
C ASN A 510 -3.43 -20.73 13.55
N LEU A 511 -3.31 -19.60 12.86
CA LEU A 511 -2.98 -18.31 13.46
C LEU A 511 -4.21 -17.39 13.37
N ILE A 512 -4.70 -16.94 14.52
CA ILE A 512 -5.89 -16.09 14.64
C ILE A 512 -5.52 -14.78 15.33
N PHE A 513 -6.03 -13.65 14.85
CA PHE A 513 -5.93 -12.38 15.56
C PHE A 513 -7.24 -12.10 16.32
N VAL A 514 -7.13 -11.64 17.57
CA VAL A 514 -8.23 -11.19 18.42
C VAL A 514 -7.88 -9.82 19.01
N PRO A 515 -8.63 -8.74 18.71
CA PRO A 515 -8.26 -7.38 19.08
C PRO A 515 -8.62 -7.08 20.56
N THR A 516 -7.86 -7.64 21.51
CA THR A 516 -8.17 -7.57 22.96
C THR A 516 -8.25 -6.15 23.53
N GLU A 517 -7.61 -5.17 22.89
CA GLU A 517 -7.71 -3.77 23.30
C GLU A 517 -8.97 -3.06 22.81
N TYR A 518 -9.45 -3.46 21.62
CA TYR A 518 -10.59 -2.85 20.93
C TYR A 518 -11.89 -3.66 21.09
N GLY A 519 -11.81 -4.92 21.52
CA GLY A 519 -12.94 -5.84 21.72
C GLY A 519 -12.57 -6.97 22.68
N PHE A 520 -13.52 -7.87 22.99
CA PHE A 520 -13.27 -9.06 23.83
C PHE A 520 -12.67 -8.78 25.23
N LYS A 521 -12.97 -7.62 25.84
CA LYS A 521 -12.43 -7.23 27.16
C LYS A 521 -12.84 -8.15 28.31
N GLY A 522 -13.97 -8.84 28.18
CA GLY A 522 -14.41 -9.90 29.11
C GLY A 522 -13.72 -11.24 28.88
N GLY A 523 -12.75 -11.29 27.97
CA GLY A 523 -12.13 -12.50 27.47
C GLY A 523 -12.95 -13.18 26.37
N TYR A 524 -12.39 -14.25 25.83
CA TYR A 524 -12.94 -15.00 24.71
C TYR A 524 -12.68 -16.49 24.89
N GLU A 525 -13.49 -17.31 24.23
CA GLU A 525 -13.22 -18.73 24.03
C GLU A 525 -13.03 -19.04 22.55
N VAL A 526 -12.23 -20.07 22.26
CA VAL A 526 -12.00 -20.56 20.90
C VAL A 526 -12.54 -21.98 20.80
N LYS A 527 -13.34 -22.24 19.76
CA LYS A 527 -13.95 -23.54 19.47
C LYS A 527 -13.50 -24.09 18.13
N CYS A 528 -13.32 -25.40 18.05
CA CYS A 528 -13.20 -26.15 16.81
C CYS A 528 -14.44 -27.04 16.67
N GLY A 529 -15.36 -26.67 15.78
CA GLY A 529 -16.72 -27.22 15.79
C GLY A 529 -17.45 -26.83 17.08
N GLN A 530 -17.77 -27.81 17.93
CA GLN A 530 -18.43 -27.57 19.22
C GLN A 530 -17.47 -27.63 20.42
N ASP A 531 -16.24 -28.11 20.20
CA ASP A 531 -15.28 -28.35 21.26
C ASP A 531 -14.46 -27.09 21.54
N VAL A 532 -14.37 -26.69 22.81
CA VAL A 532 -13.46 -25.63 23.25
C VAL A 532 -12.03 -26.15 23.13
N VAL A 533 -11.18 -25.41 22.42
CA VAL A 533 -9.78 -25.77 22.18
C VAL A 533 -8.85 -24.84 22.94
N GLN A 534 -7.70 -25.38 23.34
CA GLN A 534 -6.65 -24.59 24.01
C GLN A 534 -5.91 -23.71 23.00
N THR A 535 -5.55 -22.51 23.43
CA THR A 535 -4.68 -21.59 22.69
C THR A 535 -3.31 -21.57 23.35
N SER A 536 -2.25 -21.91 22.60
CA SER A 536 -0.93 -22.21 23.17
C SER A 536 0.05 -21.02 23.14
N GLN A 537 -0.24 -19.99 22.34
CA GLN A 537 0.49 -18.74 22.30
C GLN A 537 -0.51 -17.61 22.17
N SER A 538 -0.74 -16.86 23.25
CA SER A 538 -1.36 -15.55 23.22
C SER A 538 -0.23 -14.55 23.41
N SER A 539 0.14 -13.82 22.35
CA SER A 539 0.92 -12.61 22.55
C SER A 539 0.03 -11.53 23.19
N PRO A 540 0.58 -10.57 23.95
CA PRO A 540 -0.22 -9.54 24.62
C PRO A 540 -1.13 -8.73 23.66
N ASP A 541 -0.76 -8.65 22.39
CA ASP A 541 -1.48 -8.00 21.30
C ASP A 541 -2.52 -8.92 20.60
N GLY A 542 -2.81 -10.10 21.16
CA GLY A 542 -3.95 -10.92 20.75
C GLY A 542 -3.72 -11.83 19.54
N TRP A 543 -2.48 -12.23 19.27
CA TRP A 543 -2.17 -13.19 18.22
C TRP A 543 -2.13 -14.60 18.81
N LEU A 544 -2.95 -15.49 18.27
CA LEU A 544 -3.27 -16.80 18.81
C LEU A 544 -2.80 -17.93 17.90
N SER A 545 -2.11 -18.91 18.48
CA SER A 545 -1.92 -20.23 17.87
C SER A 545 -3.02 -21.18 18.34
N VAL A 546 -3.75 -21.79 17.38
CA VAL A 546 -4.92 -22.63 17.63
C VAL A 546 -4.81 -23.97 16.88
N GLU A 547 -4.93 -25.06 17.62
CA GLU A 547 -5.09 -26.40 17.06
C GLU A 547 -6.55 -26.64 16.69
N CYS A 548 -6.84 -26.75 15.39
CA CYS A 548 -8.15 -27.12 14.87
C CYS A 548 -7.99 -27.80 13.51
N GLY A 549 -8.60 -28.98 13.37
CA GLY A 549 -8.41 -29.87 12.23
C GLY A 549 -7.57 -31.10 12.59
N LYS A 550 -7.96 -32.27 12.06
CA LYS A 550 -7.27 -33.55 12.29
C LYS A 550 -7.26 -34.45 11.06
N ASP A 551 -8.34 -34.43 10.28
CA ASP A 551 -8.53 -35.31 9.13
C ASP A 551 -8.30 -34.51 7.83
N VAL A 552 -7.22 -34.81 7.12
CA VAL A 552 -6.84 -34.11 5.87
C VAL A 552 -7.99 -34.16 4.86
N GLY A 553 -8.29 -33.01 4.26
CA GLY A 553 -9.37 -32.86 3.27
C GLY A 553 -10.77 -32.72 3.87
N LYS A 554 -10.94 -32.71 5.21
CA LYS A 554 -12.22 -32.41 5.85
C LYS A 554 -12.38 -30.92 6.10
N ALA A 555 -13.61 -30.44 6.00
CA ALA A 555 -13.98 -29.08 6.37
C ALA A 555 -14.08 -28.95 7.89
N TYR A 556 -13.54 -27.86 8.43
CA TYR A 556 -13.63 -27.49 9.84
C TYR A 556 -14.12 -26.05 9.97
N THR A 557 -14.75 -25.77 11.10
CA THR A 557 -15.14 -24.43 11.51
C THR A 557 -14.45 -24.10 12.82
N LEU A 558 -13.67 -23.01 12.83
CA LEU A 558 -13.11 -22.42 14.03
C LEU A 558 -13.94 -21.19 14.40
N THR A 559 -14.29 -21.05 15.67
CA THR A 559 -15.06 -19.91 16.18
C THR A 559 -14.33 -19.24 17.33
N VAL A 560 -14.26 -17.91 17.32
CA VAL A 560 -13.87 -17.09 18.48
C VAL A 560 -15.07 -16.28 18.92
N GLN A 561 -15.43 -16.35 20.19
CA GLN A 561 -16.59 -15.65 20.74
C GLN A 561 -16.31 -15.18 22.18
N PRO A 562 -17.04 -14.17 22.70
CA PRO A 562 -16.88 -13.74 24.09
C PRO A 562 -17.17 -14.89 25.06
N MET A 563 -16.47 -14.91 26.20
CA MET A 563 -16.85 -15.82 27.29
C MET A 563 -18.23 -15.42 27.84
N SER A 564 -19.05 -16.43 28.11
CA SER A 564 -20.39 -16.30 28.68
C SER A 564 -20.38 -15.83 30.13
#